data_AF-A0A8C9XYF3-F1
#
_entry.id   AF-A0A8C9XYF3-F1
#
_cell.length_a   1.000
_cell.length_b   1.000
_cell.length_c   1.000
_cell.angle_alpha   90.00
_cell.angle_beta   90.00
_cell.angle_gamma   90.00
#
_symmetry.space_group_name_H-M   'P 1'
#
loop_
_entity.id
_entity.type
_entity.pdbx_description
1 polymer ?
#
loop_
_entity_poly.entity_id
_entity_poly.type
_entity_poly.pdbx_seq_one_letter_code
_entity_poly.pdbx_strand_id
1 'polypeptide(L)'
;MYYCYYCCSICLCIRWRWFLVMLTACAASPQAHVRLTTSRQVLSAVTPFLFDFIGHDYKVNTWQSICSTWDSVSGLGQLWLDGKPSSRKFISSGSNISGPIIIVLGQEQDTHGGGFDIKQSFVGMMSDVHLWDHILSPCEIQNYMHHLNFAPGNVLNWRALEFQTTGRVLIEDKQEIKTCY
;
A
#
# COMPACT_ATOMS: atom_id res chain seq x y z
N MET A 1 5.02 11.64 -13.00
CA MET A 1 4.73 10.40 -13.76
C MET A 1 5.96 9.51 -13.61
N TYR A 2 5.88 8.39 -12.88
CA TYR A 2 7.03 7.50 -12.67
C TYR A 2 6.98 6.36 -13.69
N TYR A 3 8.06 6.16 -14.45
CA TYR A 3 8.18 5.06 -15.42
C TYR A 3 8.86 3.88 -14.73
N CYS A 4 8.12 2.79 -14.48
CA CYS A 4 8.71 1.54 -13.99
C CYS A 4 8.82 0.56 -15.15
N TYR A 5 10.03 0.31 -15.61
CA TYR A 5 10.31 -0.70 -16.63
C TYR A 5 10.43 -2.06 -15.93
N TYR A 6 9.42 -2.91 -16.09
CA TYR A 6 9.40 -4.32 -15.67
C TYR A 6 9.63 -4.56 -14.16
N CYS A 7 8.57 -4.39 -13.37
CA CYS A 7 8.60 -4.79 -11.96
C CYS A 7 8.21 -6.27 -11.83
N CYS A 8 9.18 -7.12 -11.47
CA CYS A 8 8.91 -8.53 -11.16
C CYS A 8 8.45 -8.71 -9.71
N SER A 9 8.97 -7.95 -8.76
CA SER A 9 8.51 -8.01 -7.38
C SER A 9 8.14 -6.61 -6.91
N ILE A 10 7.23 -6.51 -5.96
CA ILE A 10 6.89 -5.22 -5.34
C ILE A 10 6.75 -5.37 -3.83
N CYS A 11 7.20 -4.34 -3.13
CA CYS A 11 6.86 -4.13 -1.73
C CYS A 11 6.23 -2.76 -1.58
N LEU A 12 5.02 -2.72 -1.04
CA LEU A 12 4.30 -1.49 -0.75
C LEU A 12 4.16 -1.37 0.77
N CYS A 13 4.58 -0.24 1.33
CA CYS A 13 4.37 0.07 2.73
C CYS A 13 3.62 1.40 2.89
N ILE A 14 2.61 1.42 3.75
CA ILE A 14 1.82 2.61 4.04
C ILE A 14 1.44 2.67 5.50
N ARG A 15 1.40 3.89 6.04
CA ARG A 15 0.89 4.17 7.38
C ARG A 15 -0.43 4.94 7.28
N TRP A 16 -1.43 4.51 8.03
CA TRP A 16 -2.74 5.14 8.03
C TRP A 16 -3.33 5.27 9.43
N ARG A 17 -4.31 6.15 9.56
CA ARG A 17 -5.17 6.29 10.73
C ARG A 17 -6.59 6.54 10.23
N TRP A 18 -7.57 5.81 10.75
CA TRP A 18 -8.99 5.80 10.29
C TRP A 18 -9.25 5.03 8.96
N PHE A 19 -10.51 4.93 8.56
CA PHE A 19 -11.14 3.87 7.76
C PHE A 19 -10.73 3.79 6.27
N LEU A 20 -10.61 2.54 5.77
CA LEU A 20 -10.63 2.08 4.36
C LEU A 20 -9.49 2.51 3.40
N VAL A 21 -8.23 2.20 3.67
CA VAL A 21 -7.18 2.41 2.66
C VAL A 21 -7.46 1.50 1.46
N MET A 22 -7.80 2.12 0.34
CA MET A 22 -7.67 1.58 -1.00
C MET A 22 -6.46 2.26 -1.61
N LEU A 23 -5.33 1.54 -1.65
CA LEU A 23 -4.26 1.90 -2.57
C LEU A 23 -4.41 1.02 -3.79
N THR A 24 -4.67 1.64 -4.94
CA THR A 24 -4.61 0.95 -6.23
C THR A 24 -3.41 1.46 -6.99
N ALA A 25 -2.42 0.58 -7.18
CA ALA A 25 -1.38 0.78 -8.19
C ALA A 25 -1.87 0.11 -9.47
N CYS A 26 -2.35 0.92 -10.43
CA CYS A 26 -2.75 0.41 -11.73
C CYS A 26 -1.58 0.51 -12.70
N ALA A 27 -0.96 -0.64 -13.00
CA ALA A 27 -0.34 -0.86 -14.30
C ALA A 27 -1.41 -1.41 -15.26
N ALA A 28 -1.19 -1.29 -16.57
CA ALA A 28 -2.15 -1.69 -17.61
C ALA A 28 -2.67 -3.14 -17.45
N SER A 29 -1.86 -4.03 -16.86
CA SER A 29 -2.24 -5.33 -16.28
C SER A 29 -0.99 -5.99 -15.68
N PRO A 30 -1.05 -6.69 -14.53
CA PRO A 30 -2.17 -6.81 -13.58
C PRO A 30 -2.32 -5.59 -12.64
N GLN A 31 -3.53 -5.36 -12.11
CA GLN A 31 -3.79 -4.34 -11.08
C GLN A 31 -3.60 -4.95 -9.68
N ALA A 32 -2.77 -4.31 -8.84
CA ALA A 32 -2.59 -4.67 -7.45
C ALA A 32 -3.32 -3.64 -6.56
N HIS A 33 -4.18 -4.12 -5.68
CA HIS A 33 -4.89 -3.26 -4.74
C HIS A 33 -4.95 -3.87 -3.33
N VAL A 34 -4.75 -3.03 -2.32
CA VAL A 34 -4.95 -3.41 -0.91
C VAL A 34 -6.28 -2.80 -0.47
N ARG A 35 -7.22 -3.62 0.03
CA ARG A 35 -8.52 -3.18 0.57
C ARG A 35 -8.63 -3.54 2.05
N LEU A 36 -8.98 -2.61 2.91
CA LEU A 36 -9.35 -2.92 4.29
C LEU A 36 -10.87 -3.11 4.38
N THR A 37 -11.38 -4.06 5.15
CA THR A 37 -12.84 -4.26 5.31
C THR A 37 -13.34 -3.79 6.68
N THR A 38 -14.64 -3.50 6.74
CA THR A 38 -15.40 -3.19 7.96
C THR A 38 -15.40 -4.33 9.00
N SER A 39 -15.05 -5.56 8.61
CA SER A 39 -15.03 -6.76 9.46
C SER A 39 -13.72 -6.96 10.24
N ARG A 40 -12.86 -5.93 10.32
CA ARG A 40 -11.51 -6.01 10.89
C ARG A 40 -10.54 -6.91 10.13
N GLN A 41 -10.73 -7.07 8.81
CA GLN A 41 -9.84 -7.88 7.98
C GLN A 41 -9.08 -6.98 7.01
N VAL A 42 -7.87 -7.41 6.67
CA VAL A 42 -7.09 -6.80 5.60
C VAL A 42 -7.13 -7.71 4.39
N LEU A 43 -7.68 -7.20 3.30
CA LEU A 43 -7.66 -7.85 2.00
C LEU A 43 -6.53 -7.26 1.17
N SER A 44 -5.83 -8.12 0.44
CA SER A 44 -5.02 -7.68 -0.70
C SER A 44 -5.44 -8.49 -1.90
N ALA A 45 -5.64 -7.84 -3.03
CA ALA A 45 -6.01 -8.54 -4.24
C ALA A 45 -5.10 -8.10 -5.38
N VAL A 46 -4.81 -9.05 -6.24
CA VAL A 46 -4.22 -8.79 -7.55
C VAL A 46 -5.23 -9.32 -8.54
N THR A 47 -5.94 -8.42 -9.22
CA THR A 47 -7.06 -8.78 -10.10
C THR A 47 -6.62 -9.81 -11.13
N PRO A 48 -7.41 -10.89 -11.36
CA PRO A 48 -8.79 -11.09 -10.90
C PRO A 48 -8.93 -11.78 -9.53
N PHE A 49 -7.84 -12.05 -8.82
CA PHE A 49 -7.86 -12.87 -7.61
C PHE A 49 -7.81 -12.03 -6.33
N LEU A 50 -8.84 -12.17 -5.51
CA LEU A 50 -8.93 -11.55 -4.18
C LEU A 50 -8.35 -12.50 -3.12
N PHE A 51 -7.30 -12.07 -2.42
CA PHE A 51 -6.71 -12.84 -1.32
C PHE A 51 -7.05 -12.20 0.02
N ASP A 52 -7.76 -12.96 0.85
CA ASP A 52 -8.08 -12.55 2.21
C ASP A 52 -6.94 -12.94 3.16
N PHE A 53 -6.25 -11.97 3.76
CA PHE A 53 -5.30 -12.22 4.84
C PHE A 53 -6.04 -12.18 6.18
N ILE A 54 -6.77 -13.27 6.46
CA ILE A 54 -7.48 -13.50 7.73
C ILE A 54 -6.48 -13.58 8.89
N GLY A 55 -6.74 -12.86 10.00
CA GLY A 55 -6.07 -13.08 11.28
C GLY A 55 -5.37 -11.88 11.92
N HIS A 56 -5.49 -10.68 11.36
CA HIS A 56 -4.91 -9.47 11.96
C HIS A 56 -5.99 -8.55 12.56
N ASP A 57 -6.06 -8.48 13.89
CA ASP A 57 -6.90 -7.51 14.62
C ASP A 57 -6.21 -6.14 14.57
N TYR A 58 -6.72 -5.21 13.75
CA TYR A 58 -6.29 -3.82 13.77
C TYR A 58 -7.12 -3.01 14.76
N LYS A 59 -6.49 -2.00 15.37
CA LYS A 59 -7.19 -1.07 16.27
C LYS A 59 -7.77 0.09 15.47
N VAL A 60 -9.02 0.45 15.78
CA VAL A 60 -9.69 1.61 15.16
C VAL A 60 -9.13 2.90 15.76
N ASN A 61 -8.99 3.95 14.95
CA ASN A 61 -8.49 5.28 15.35
C ASN A 61 -7.04 5.29 15.91
N THR A 62 -6.26 4.25 15.64
CA THR A 62 -4.81 4.26 15.87
C THR A 62 -4.06 4.35 14.55
N TRP A 63 -2.85 4.90 14.60
CA TRP A 63 -1.92 4.81 13.48
C TRP A 63 -1.48 3.36 13.33
N GLN A 64 -1.84 2.74 12.21
CA GLN A 64 -1.43 1.39 11.84
C GLN A 64 -0.49 1.48 10.64
N SER A 65 0.51 0.60 10.60
CA SER A 65 1.41 0.48 9.47
C SER A 65 1.20 -0.87 8.78
N ILE A 66 1.09 -0.87 7.46
CA ILE A 66 1.03 -2.08 6.65
C ILE A 66 2.25 -2.16 5.74
N CYS A 67 2.67 -3.37 5.42
CA CYS A 67 3.43 -3.64 4.21
C CYS A 67 2.81 -4.84 3.50
N SER A 68 2.73 -4.80 2.17
CA SER A 68 2.39 -5.93 1.33
C SER A 68 3.55 -6.22 0.40
N THR A 69 3.91 -7.49 0.28
CA THR A 69 4.92 -7.96 -0.65
C THR A 69 4.28 -8.90 -1.66
N TRP A 70 4.76 -8.86 -2.90
CA TRP A 70 4.42 -9.82 -3.93
C TRP A 70 5.62 -10.05 -4.85
N ASP A 71 5.80 -11.29 -5.25
CA ASP A 71 6.86 -11.74 -6.13
C ASP A 71 6.29 -12.43 -7.37
N SER A 72 6.59 -11.95 -8.58
CA SER A 72 6.09 -12.56 -9.81
C SER A 72 6.71 -13.93 -10.11
N VAL A 73 7.95 -14.16 -9.66
CA VAL A 73 8.68 -15.39 -9.97
C VAL A 73 8.09 -16.56 -9.18
N SER A 74 7.99 -16.43 -7.86
CA SER A 74 7.37 -17.45 -7.00
C SER A 74 5.84 -17.35 -6.97
N GLY A 75 5.28 -16.20 -7.33
CA GLY A 75 3.86 -15.88 -7.18
C GLY A 75 3.42 -15.68 -5.73
N LEU A 76 4.35 -15.64 -4.78
CA LEU A 76 4.04 -15.52 -3.36
C LEU A 76 3.82 -14.07 -2.97
N GLY A 77 2.73 -13.83 -2.23
CA GLY A 77 2.50 -12.58 -1.53
C GLY A 77 2.35 -12.77 -0.03
N GLN A 78 2.67 -11.71 0.71
CA GLN A 78 2.58 -11.66 2.16
C GLN A 78 2.14 -10.27 2.60
N LEU A 79 1.40 -10.22 3.70
CA LEU A 79 1.03 -8.98 4.36
C LEU A 79 1.75 -8.87 5.69
N TRP A 80 2.03 -7.64 6.12
CA TRP A 80 2.58 -7.30 7.42
C TRP A 80 1.72 -6.20 8.01
N LEU A 81 1.21 -6.40 9.22
CA LEU A 81 0.50 -5.36 9.99
C LEU A 81 1.28 -5.08 11.27
N ASP A 82 1.68 -3.83 11.47
CA ASP A 82 2.46 -3.36 12.62
C ASP A 82 3.69 -4.26 12.90
N GLY A 83 4.40 -4.65 11.85
CA GLY A 83 5.58 -5.52 11.93
C GLY A 83 5.30 -7.01 12.12
N LYS A 84 4.02 -7.43 12.22
CA LYS A 84 3.65 -8.85 12.33
C LYS A 84 3.31 -9.42 10.95
N PRO A 85 3.95 -10.51 10.51
CA PRO A 85 3.67 -11.14 9.23
C PRO A 85 2.37 -11.96 9.26
N SER A 86 1.64 -11.93 8.14
CA SER A 86 0.59 -12.89 7.81
C SER A 86 1.19 -14.18 7.24
N SER A 87 0.35 -15.20 7.06
CA SER A 87 0.70 -16.35 6.22
C SER A 87 1.02 -15.91 4.79
N ARG A 88 1.99 -16.56 4.16
CA ARG A 88 2.27 -16.38 2.72
C ARG A 88 1.19 -17.09 1.90
N LYS A 89 0.77 -16.47 0.81
CA LYS A 89 -0.23 -17.03 -0.12
C LYS A 89 0.27 -16.93 -1.55
N PHE A 90 -0.09 -17.92 -2.36
CA PHE A 90 0.11 -17.84 -3.81
C PHE A 90 -0.95 -16.89 -4.39
N ILE A 91 -0.50 -15.82 -5.02
CA ILE A 91 -1.34 -14.77 -5.59
C ILE A 91 -1.43 -14.94 -7.12
N SER A 92 -0.31 -14.75 -7.80
CA SER A 92 -0.17 -14.89 -9.25
C SER A 92 1.31 -15.00 -9.58
N SER A 93 1.70 -15.99 -10.36
CA SER A 93 3.07 -16.15 -10.87
C SER A 93 3.14 -15.88 -12.37
N GLY A 94 4.31 -15.49 -12.86
CA GLY A 94 4.58 -15.24 -14.29
C GLY A 94 3.92 -13.98 -14.88
N SER A 95 3.19 -13.23 -14.06
CA SER A 95 2.65 -11.92 -14.42
C SER A 95 3.66 -10.83 -14.08
N ASN A 96 3.94 -9.92 -15.01
CA ASN A 96 4.84 -8.78 -14.75
C ASN A 96 4.05 -7.48 -14.79
N ILE A 97 4.35 -6.58 -13.86
CA ILE A 97 3.80 -5.23 -13.86
C ILE A 97 4.52 -4.44 -14.94
N SER A 98 3.81 -4.13 -16.03
CA SER A 98 4.36 -3.42 -17.19
C SER A 98 3.44 -2.30 -17.67
N GLY A 99 4.05 -1.28 -18.27
CA GLY A 99 3.35 -0.10 -18.79
C GLY A 99 3.45 1.13 -17.88
N PRO A 100 2.85 2.26 -18.30
CA PRO A 100 2.78 3.46 -17.48
C PRO A 100 2.00 3.16 -16.20
N ILE A 101 2.51 3.62 -15.06
CA ILE A 101 1.89 3.41 -13.76
C ILE A 101 1.23 4.71 -13.32
N ILE A 102 -0.04 4.62 -12.92
CA ILE A 102 -0.74 5.68 -12.20
C ILE A 102 -1.08 5.17 -10.80
N ILE A 103 -0.50 5.84 -9.80
CA ILE A 103 -0.75 5.56 -8.39
C ILE A 103 -1.77 6.58 -7.89
N VAL A 104 -2.93 6.09 -7.46
CA VAL A 104 -3.98 6.91 -6.88
C VAL A 104 -4.12 6.56 -5.41
N LEU A 105 -4.11 7.60 -4.57
CA LEU A 105 -4.35 7.48 -3.14
C LEU A 105 -5.79 7.86 -2.83
N GLY A 106 -6.50 7.00 -2.11
CA GLY A 106 -7.80 7.30 -1.52
C GLY A 106 -9.02 7.06 -2.42
N GLN A 107 -8.81 6.57 -3.63
CA GLN A 107 -9.86 6.07 -4.52
C GLN A 107 -9.39 4.78 -5.18
N GLU A 108 -10.33 3.91 -5.49
CA GLU A 108 -10.10 2.65 -6.19
C GLU A 108 -10.22 2.87 -7.70
N GLN A 109 -9.22 2.41 -8.48
CA GLN A 109 -9.17 2.56 -9.93
C GLN A 109 -9.74 1.32 -10.65
N ASP A 110 -10.98 1.38 -11.12
CA ASP A 110 -11.55 0.35 -12.01
C ASP A 110 -10.97 0.42 -13.44
N THR A 111 -10.40 1.56 -13.83
CA THR A 111 -9.73 1.78 -15.12
C THR A 111 -8.44 2.58 -14.93
N HIS A 112 -7.53 2.55 -15.90
CA HIS A 112 -6.26 3.27 -15.80
C HIS A 112 -6.48 4.78 -15.62
N GLY A 113 -6.20 5.31 -14.41
CA GLY A 113 -6.40 6.71 -14.06
C GLY A 113 -7.87 7.13 -13.79
N GLY A 114 -8.82 6.19 -13.68
CA GLY A 114 -10.23 6.54 -13.54
C GLY A 114 -11.13 5.38 -13.10
N GLY A 115 -12.45 5.54 -13.30
CA GLY A 115 -13.44 4.54 -12.87
C GLY A 115 -13.73 4.57 -11.37
N PHE A 116 -13.63 5.73 -10.73
CA PHE A 116 -13.79 5.86 -9.29
C PHE A 116 -15.26 5.68 -8.85
N ASP A 117 -15.50 4.83 -7.84
CA ASP A 117 -16.78 4.72 -7.13
C ASP A 117 -16.66 5.34 -5.73
N ILE A 118 -17.57 6.26 -5.41
CA ILE A 118 -17.65 6.91 -4.09
C ILE A 118 -17.76 5.91 -2.93
N LYS A 119 -18.38 4.75 -3.16
CA LYS A 119 -18.51 3.67 -2.16
C LYS A 119 -17.18 2.99 -1.85
N GLN A 120 -16.17 3.19 -2.70
CA GLN A 120 -14.83 2.63 -2.57
C GLN A 120 -13.78 3.70 -2.19
N SER A 121 -14.24 4.85 -1.70
CA SER A 121 -13.36 5.95 -1.27
C SER A 121 -12.78 5.75 0.14
N PHE A 122 -11.54 6.22 0.33
CA PHE A 122 -10.88 6.27 1.64
C PHE A 122 -11.39 7.47 2.46
N VAL A 123 -11.58 7.24 3.76
CA VAL A 123 -11.91 8.30 4.71
C VAL A 123 -11.03 8.17 5.94
N GLY A 124 -9.95 8.96 5.97
CA GLY A 124 -9.02 8.98 7.09
C GLY A 124 -7.77 9.80 6.81
N MET A 125 -6.72 9.50 7.56
CA MET A 125 -5.39 10.10 7.43
C MET A 125 -4.41 9.05 6.92
N MET A 126 -3.49 9.45 6.05
CA MET A 126 -2.40 8.59 5.57
C MET A 126 -1.08 9.35 5.62
N SER A 127 0.01 8.62 5.80
CA SER A 127 1.37 9.15 5.79
C SER A 127 2.35 8.05 5.40
N ASP A 128 3.60 8.45 5.15
CA ASP A 128 4.75 7.55 5.05
C ASP A 128 4.54 6.44 3.99
N VAL A 129 3.96 6.77 2.83
CA VAL A 129 3.73 5.81 1.73
C VAL A 129 5.02 5.59 0.94
N HIS A 130 5.44 4.34 0.80
CA HIS A 130 6.62 3.99 0.03
C HIS A 130 6.38 2.73 -0.81
N LEU A 131 7.00 2.69 -2.00
CA LEU A 131 6.92 1.55 -2.92
C LEU A 131 8.32 1.19 -3.41
N TRP A 132 8.62 -0.10 -3.40
CA TRP A 132 9.86 -0.69 -3.91
C TRP A 132 9.56 -1.69 -5.03
N ASP A 133 10.51 -1.82 -5.95
CA ASP A 133 10.50 -2.77 -7.07
C ASP A 133 11.10 -4.15 -6.72
N HIS A 134 11.31 -4.40 -5.43
CA HIS A 134 11.84 -5.65 -4.90
C HIS A 134 11.20 -5.95 -3.54
N ILE A 135 11.36 -7.19 -3.09
CA ILE A 135 10.87 -7.62 -1.79
C ILE A 135 11.83 -7.15 -0.71
N LEU A 136 11.34 -6.35 0.23
CA LEU A 136 12.08 -6.01 1.44
C LEU A 136 12.21 -7.21 2.36
N SER A 137 13.36 -7.32 3.02
CA SER A 137 13.57 -8.31 4.06
C SER A 137 12.67 -8.03 5.29
N PRO A 138 12.37 -9.05 6.12
CA PRO A 138 11.64 -8.84 7.37
C PRO A 138 12.24 -7.76 8.28
N CYS A 139 13.56 -7.64 8.31
CA CYS A 139 14.27 -6.63 9.09
C CYS A 139 14.00 -5.22 8.56
N GLU A 140 14.05 -5.02 7.24
CA GLU A 140 13.75 -3.73 6.62
C GLU A 140 12.29 -3.33 6.82
N ILE A 141 11.36 -4.28 6.72
CA ILE A 141 9.94 -4.06 7.02
C ILE A 141 9.78 -3.64 8.49
N GLN A 142 10.44 -4.32 9.43
CA GLN A 142 10.41 -3.93 10.84
C GLN A 142 10.99 -2.53 11.07
N ASN A 143 12.11 -2.19 10.42
CA ASN A 143 12.69 -0.86 10.51
C ASN A 143 11.73 0.22 10.03
N TYR A 144 11.04 0.00 8.91
CA TYR A 144 9.97 0.88 8.44
C TYR A 144 8.84 1.01 9.48
N MET A 145 8.33 -0.12 9.98
CA MET A 145 7.20 -0.18 10.91
C MET A 145 7.48 0.57 12.22
N HIS A 146 8.72 0.50 12.71
CA HIS A 146 9.17 1.12 13.96
C HIS A 146 9.74 2.53 13.80
N HIS A 147 9.64 3.15 12.61
CA HIS A 147 10.19 4.50 12.33
C HIS A 147 11.70 4.57 12.55
N LEU A 148 12.41 3.46 12.31
CA LEU A 148 13.87 3.39 12.35
C LEU A 148 14.45 3.81 11.00
N ASN A 149 15.76 3.61 10.83
CA ASN A 149 16.43 3.86 9.56
C ASN A 149 16.06 2.78 8.54
N PHE A 150 15.40 3.18 7.46
CA PHE A 150 15.10 2.34 6.30
C PHE A 150 15.44 3.08 5.01
N ALA A 151 15.77 2.34 3.95
CA ALA A 151 16.03 2.92 2.64
C ALA A 151 14.71 3.45 2.04
N PRO A 152 14.66 4.69 1.52
CA PRO A 152 13.45 5.20 0.89
C PRO A 152 13.04 4.35 -0.32
N GLY A 153 11.73 4.24 -0.56
CA GLY A 153 11.17 3.58 -1.75
C GLY A 153 11.75 4.14 -3.05
N ASN A 154 12.23 3.26 -3.93
CA ASN A 154 12.81 3.65 -5.21
C ASN A 154 11.76 3.88 -6.31
N VAL A 155 10.55 3.33 -6.16
CA VAL A 155 9.42 3.59 -7.07
C VAL A 155 8.56 4.75 -6.57
N LEU A 156 8.25 4.77 -5.27
CA LEU A 156 7.53 5.86 -4.61
C LEU A 156 8.21 6.19 -3.28
N ASN A 157 8.55 7.46 -3.09
CA ASN A 157 9.19 7.97 -1.88
C ASN A 157 8.38 9.08 -1.23
N TRP A 158 7.73 8.83 -0.10
CA TRP A 158 6.95 9.84 0.63
C TRP A 158 7.70 11.15 0.93
N ARG A 159 9.04 11.10 1.07
CA ARG A 159 9.83 12.28 1.43
C ARG A 159 10.16 13.17 0.23
N ALA A 160 10.01 12.67 -0.99
CA ALA A 160 10.42 13.36 -2.21
C ALA A 160 9.42 13.11 -3.35
N LEU A 161 8.13 13.05 -3.01
CA LEU A 161 7.08 12.73 -3.97
C LEU A 161 6.58 13.99 -4.69
N GLU A 162 6.42 13.89 -6.01
CA GLU A 162 5.64 14.86 -6.78
C GLU A 162 4.21 14.36 -6.88
N PHE A 163 3.23 15.17 -6.45
CA PHE A 163 1.82 14.80 -6.46
C PHE A 163 0.93 15.93 -6.90
N GLN A 164 -0.27 15.53 -7.30
CA GLN A 164 -1.40 16.41 -7.55
C GLN A 164 -2.55 15.97 -6.65
N THR A 165 -3.18 16.92 -5.97
CA THR A 165 -4.41 16.68 -5.21
C THR A 165 -5.62 17.04 -6.05
N THR A 166 -6.72 16.30 -5.91
CA THR A 166 -8.00 16.58 -6.56
C THR A 166 -9.13 16.33 -5.56
N GLY A 167 -10.09 17.24 -5.48
CA GLY A 167 -11.23 17.14 -4.57
C GLY A 167 -10.89 17.54 -3.13
N ARG A 168 -11.48 16.83 -2.15
CA ARG A 168 -11.39 17.17 -0.72
C ARG A 168 -10.23 16.45 -0.05
N VAL A 169 -9.01 16.94 -0.29
CA VAL A 169 -7.78 16.43 0.33
C VAL A 169 -7.15 17.56 1.13
N LEU A 170 -6.82 17.31 2.39
CA LEU A 170 -6.10 18.23 3.27
C LEU A 170 -4.69 17.70 3.47
N ILE A 171 -3.71 18.58 3.31
CA ILE A 171 -2.30 18.29 3.58
C ILE A 171 -1.96 18.94 4.91
N GLU A 172 -1.49 18.14 5.85
CA GLU A 172 -1.14 18.58 7.19
C GLU A 172 0.27 18.08 7.54
N ASP A 173 1.01 18.89 8.30
CA ASP A 173 2.26 18.44 8.88
C ASP A 173 1.99 17.34 9.92
N LYS A 174 2.91 16.38 10.01
CA LYS A 174 2.84 15.29 10.99
C LYS A 174 2.84 15.91 12.39
N GLN A 175 1.71 15.79 13.10
CA GLN A 175 1.61 16.27 14.47
C GLN A 175 2.53 15.46 15.38
N GLU A 176 3.67 16.05 15.73
CA GLU A 176 4.48 15.58 16.84
C GLU A 176 3.75 15.97 18.13
N ILE A 177 3.33 14.97 18.92
CA ILE A 177 2.84 15.21 20.28
C ILE A 177 4.04 15.66 21.10
N LYS A 178 4.35 16.96 21.02
CA LYS A 178 5.25 17.61 21.97
C LYS A 178 4.47 17.67 23.27
N THR A 179 4.96 17.00 24.30
CA THR A 179 4.48 17.23 25.66
C THR A 179 4.64 18.70 25.96
N CYS A 180 3.52 19.41 26.11
CA CYS A 180 3.51 20.76 26.67
C CYS A 180 3.96 20.63 28.14
N TYR A 181 5.08 21.25 28.47
CA TYR A 181 5.55 21.41 29.85
C TYR A 181 5.15 22.79 30.37
#